data_AF-A0A9D9QNV5-F1
#
_entry.id   AF-A0A9D9QNV5-F1
#
_cell.length_a   1.000
_cell.length_b   1.000
_cell.length_c   1.000
_cell.angle_alpha   90.00
_cell.angle_beta   90.00
_cell.angle_gamma   90.00
#
_symmetry.space_group_name_H-M   'P 1'
#
loop_
_entity.id
_entity.type
_entity.pdbx_description
1 polymer ?
#
loop_
_entity_poly.entity_id
_entity_poly.type
_entity_poly.pdbx_seq_one_letter_code
_entity_poly.pdbx_strand_id
1 'polypeptide(L)'
;MDRDILAPALPCPTGHAEIDLEHSLLMACVNRLNSVCRIPDSRCSCRDCLARMQSECHADLGNLLGDLLMYLVDHFRTEETLMRSHGVARIAPDFCERHKEDHAAIALTIQELTTNLDPMQTADLVGRLHRLLSYWLQDHIARHDAVLVRFLPTSAA
;
A
#
# COMPACT_ATOMS: atom_id res chain seq x y z
N MET A 1 -23.82 -17.21 11.54
CA MET A 1 -23.30 -17.32 10.17
C MET A 1 -22.01 -16.52 10.15
N ASP A 2 -20.99 -17.12 10.77
CA ASP A 2 -19.65 -16.56 10.82
C ASP A 2 -19.01 -16.74 9.45
N ARG A 3 -18.86 -15.64 8.73
CA ARG A 3 -17.96 -15.57 7.58
C ARG A 3 -16.71 -14.89 8.09
N ASP A 4 -15.72 -15.72 8.43
CA ASP A 4 -14.30 -15.43 8.31
C ASP A 4 -13.97 -13.96 8.08
N ILE A 5 -13.77 -13.23 9.17
CA ILE A 5 -12.86 -12.09 9.17
C ILE A 5 -11.46 -12.71 9.08
N LEU A 6 -11.11 -13.21 7.90
CA LEU A 6 -9.72 -13.51 7.60
C LEU A 6 -8.99 -12.18 7.78
N ALA A 7 -8.16 -12.07 8.81
CA ALA A 7 -7.07 -11.11 8.79
C ALA A 7 -6.41 -11.23 7.40
N PRO A 8 -6.14 -10.13 6.69
CA PRO A 8 -5.47 -10.21 5.41
C PRO A 8 -4.19 -11.03 5.65
N ALA A 9 -4.11 -12.19 5.00
CA ALA A 9 -2.92 -13.02 5.04
C ALA A 9 -1.75 -12.10 4.67
N LEU A 10 -0.72 -12.06 5.51
CA LEU A 10 0.53 -11.39 5.15
C LEU A 10 0.90 -11.82 3.72
N PRO A 11 1.31 -10.89 2.85
CA PRO A 11 1.79 -11.26 1.52
C PRO A 11 2.80 -12.39 1.66
N CYS A 12 2.69 -13.39 0.79
CA CYS A 12 3.66 -14.47 0.76
C CYS A 12 5.04 -13.83 0.54
N PRO A 13 6.04 -14.10 1.40
CA PRO A 13 7.36 -13.52 1.24
C PRO A 13 7.90 -13.87 -0.15
N THR A 14 8.54 -12.89 -0.79
CA THR A 14 9.22 -13.05 -2.08
C THR A 14 10.47 -13.90 -1.95
N GLY A 15 11.03 -14.01 -0.74
CA GLY A 15 12.27 -14.70 -0.45
C GLY A 15 13.51 -13.79 -0.52
N HIS A 16 13.32 -12.49 -0.79
CA HIS A 16 14.38 -11.49 -0.73
C HIS A 16 14.21 -10.62 0.52
N ALA A 17 15.14 -10.74 1.47
CA ALA A 17 14.97 -10.21 2.82
C ALA A 17 14.69 -8.69 2.90
N GLU A 18 15.33 -7.90 2.04
CA GLU A 18 15.11 -6.45 1.99
C GLU A 18 13.70 -6.11 1.47
N ILE A 19 13.25 -6.80 0.41
CA ILE A 19 11.92 -6.59 -0.19
C ILE A 19 10.84 -7.03 0.79
N ASP A 20 11.02 -8.19 1.43
CA ASP A 20 10.07 -8.73 2.41
C ASP A 20 9.94 -7.83 3.66
N LEU A 21 11.04 -7.15 4.05
CA LEU A 21 11.02 -6.15 5.12
C LEU A 21 10.22 -4.91 4.69
N GLU A 22 10.48 -4.36 3.50
CA GLU A 22 9.76 -3.22 2.96
C GLU A 22 8.25 -3.52 2.82
N HIS A 23 7.88 -4.70 2.30
CA HIS A 23 6.49 -5.15 2.23
C HIS A 23 5.81 -5.21 3.60
N SER A 24 6.53 -5.69 4.62
CA SER A 24 6.02 -5.75 5.99
C SER A 24 5.72 -4.35 6.54
N LEU A 25 6.59 -3.37 6.25
CA LEU A 25 6.39 -1.97 6.64
C LEU A 25 5.21 -1.34 5.90
N LEU A 26 5.09 -1.58 4.59
CA LEU A 26 3.96 -1.13 3.77
C LEU A 26 2.64 -1.69 4.29
N MET A 27 2.58 -2.99 4.56
CA MET A 27 1.40 -3.63 5.14
C MET A 27 1.05 -3.08 6.52
N ALA A 28 2.04 -2.80 7.37
CA ALA A 28 1.79 -2.17 8.66
C ALA A 28 1.16 -0.78 8.49
N CYS A 29 1.62 0.00 7.50
CA CYS A 29 1.06 1.31 7.17
C CYS A 29 -0.39 1.19 6.66
N VAL A 30 -0.65 0.27 5.72
CA VAL A 30 -2.00 -0.01 5.20
C VAL A 30 -2.94 -0.44 6.34
N ASN A 31 -2.50 -1.35 7.21
CA ASN A 31 -3.32 -1.82 8.33
C ASN A 31 -3.64 -0.70 9.34
N ARG A 32 -2.76 0.30 9.47
CA ARG A 32 -2.98 1.48 10.32
C ARG A 32 -4.15 2.34 9.83
N LEU A 33 -4.55 2.25 8.55
CA LEU A 33 -5.78 2.90 8.05
C LEU A 33 -7.00 2.48 8.87
N ASN A 34 -7.09 1.22 9.33
CA ASN A 34 -8.20 0.74 10.15
C ASN A 34 -8.28 1.39 11.53
N SER A 35 -7.25 2.13 11.96
CA SER A 35 -7.25 2.89 13.21
C SER A 35 -7.75 4.33 13.04
N VAL A 36 -7.74 4.85 11.81
CA VAL A 36 -8.24 6.19 11.49
C VAL A 36 -9.76 6.18 11.58
N CYS A 37 -10.33 7.26 12.11
CA CYS A 37 -11.78 7.39 12.34
C CYS A 37 -12.39 6.32 13.27
N ARG A 38 -11.62 5.66 14.15
CA ARG A 38 -12.22 4.71 15.11
C ARG A 38 -13.09 5.43 16.12
N ILE A 39 -14.40 5.29 15.96
CA ILE A 39 -15.42 5.70 16.92
C ILE A 39 -15.82 4.46 17.72
N PRO A 40 -15.81 4.50 19.06
CA PRO A 40 -16.17 3.35 19.90
C PRO A 40 -17.58 2.80 19.67
N ASP A 41 -18.47 3.53 19.01
CA ASP A 41 -19.85 3.13 18.73
C ASP A 41 -20.19 3.21 17.25
N SER A 42 -20.68 2.11 16.71
CA SER A 42 -20.94 1.81 15.29
C SER A 42 -22.15 2.57 14.69
N ARG A 43 -22.42 3.80 15.12
CA ARG A 43 -23.59 4.59 14.67
C ARG A 43 -23.29 6.03 14.22
N CYS A 44 -22.03 6.45 14.18
CA CYS A 44 -21.70 7.78 13.65
C CYS A 44 -21.25 7.66 12.19
N SER A 45 -22.02 8.22 11.26
CA SER A 45 -21.43 8.67 10.00
C SER A 45 -20.56 9.90 10.30
N CYS A 46 -19.55 10.24 9.50
CA CYS A 46 -18.76 11.46 9.72
C CYS A 46 -19.66 12.71 9.86
N ARG A 47 -20.87 12.73 9.28
CA ARG A 47 -21.84 13.83 9.43
C ARG A 47 -22.36 14.01 10.85
N ASP A 48 -22.39 12.94 11.65
CA ASP A 48 -22.92 12.93 13.02
C ASP A 48 -21.81 13.08 14.07
N CYS A 49 -20.54 13.05 13.63
CA CYS A 49 -19.39 13.28 14.50
C CYS A 49 -19.25 14.75 14.88
N LEU A 50 -18.75 15.02 16.09
CA LEU A 50 -18.33 16.37 16.47
C LEU A 50 -17.30 16.92 15.47
N ALA A 51 -17.43 18.19 15.07
CA ALA A 51 -16.54 18.84 14.10
C ALA A 51 -15.04 18.67 14.42
N ARG A 52 -14.69 18.66 15.72
CA ARG A 52 -13.32 18.38 16.18
C ARG A 52 -12.82 16.99 15.78
N MET A 53 -13.64 15.96 15.97
CA MET A 53 -13.28 14.58 15.59
C MET A 53 -13.13 14.44 14.08
N GLN A 54 -14.00 15.11 13.29
CA GLN A 54 -13.88 15.11 11.83
C GLN A 54 -12.54 15.70 11.38
N SER A 55 -12.13 16.83 11.98
CA SER A 55 -10.85 17.48 11.70
C SER A 55 -9.64 16.62 12.09
N GLU A 56 -9.68 15.99 13.26
CA GLU A 56 -8.61 15.11 13.74
C GLU A 56 -8.45 13.90 12.80
N CYS A 57 -9.56 13.23 12.48
CA CYS A 57 -9.59 12.10 11.55
C CYS A 57 -9.05 12.44 10.17
N HIS A 58 -9.43 13.61 9.65
CA HIS A 58 -8.99 14.09 8.34
C HIS A 58 -7.48 14.36 8.34
N ALA A 59 -6.96 15.01 9.38
CA ALA A 59 -5.53 15.25 9.53
C ALA A 59 -4.74 13.95 9.67
N ASP A 60 -5.23 13.00 10.48
CA ASP A 60 -4.62 11.69 10.66
C ASP A 60 -4.57 10.90 9.34
N LEU A 61 -5.65 10.95 8.56
CA LEU A 61 -5.69 10.33 7.23
C LEU A 61 -4.66 10.96 6.29
N GLY A 62 -4.61 12.30 6.23
CA GLY A 62 -3.67 13.01 5.37
C GLY A 62 -2.22 12.70 5.70
N ASN A 63 -1.86 12.68 6.99
CA ASN A 63 -0.52 12.30 7.45
C ASN A 63 -0.18 10.85 7.08
N LEU A 64 -1.10 9.92 7.35
CA LEU A 64 -0.88 8.50 7.06
C LEU A 64 -0.73 8.23 5.56
N LEU A 65 -1.49 8.92 4.71
CA LEU A 65 -1.37 8.82 3.25
C LEU A 65 -0.04 9.41 2.75
N GLY A 66 0.42 10.52 3.33
CA GLY A 66 1.74 11.08 3.06
C GLY A 66 2.86 10.10 3.40
N ASP A 67 2.83 9.52 4.61
CA ASP A 67 3.78 8.51 5.05
C ASP A 67 3.76 7.28 4.12
N LEU A 68 2.57 6.77 3.78
CA LEU A 68 2.39 5.64 2.87
C LEU A 68 2.99 5.92 1.49
N LEU A 69 2.73 7.09 0.92
CA LEU A 69 3.24 7.45 -0.40
C LEU A 69 4.77 7.53 -0.39
N MET A 70 5.36 8.09 0.67
CA MET A 70 6.81 8.13 0.84
C MET A 70 7.40 6.70 0.89
N TYR A 71 6.83 5.82 1.72
CA TYR A 71 7.31 4.43 1.80
C TYR A 71 7.15 3.67 0.48
N LEU A 72 6.04 3.86 -0.23
CA LEU A 72 5.83 3.23 -1.55
C LEU A 72 6.88 3.69 -2.56
N VAL A 73 7.11 5.00 -2.66
CA VAL A 73 8.09 5.54 -3.61
C VAL A 73 9.52 5.04 -3.31
N ASP A 74 9.88 4.93 -2.03
CA ASP A 74 11.19 4.39 -1.66
C ASP A 74 11.30 2.89 -1.97
N HIS A 75 10.26 2.10 -1.67
CA HIS A 75 10.19 0.69 -2.06
C HIS A 75 10.32 0.49 -3.58
N PHE A 76 9.58 1.27 -4.38
CA PHE A 76 9.67 1.23 -5.84
C PHE A 76 11.08 1.55 -6.34
N ARG A 77 11.76 2.51 -5.71
CA ARG A 77 13.16 2.82 -6.06
C ARG A 77 14.10 1.66 -5.77
N THR A 78 13.90 0.94 -4.65
CA THR A 78 14.67 -0.26 -4.32
C THR A 78 14.52 -1.29 -5.44
N GLU A 79 13.29 -1.65 -5.79
CA GLU A 79 13.02 -2.66 -6.81
C GLU A 79 13.46 -2.24 -8.22
N GLU A 80 13.23 -0.99 -8.61
CA GLU A 80 13.69 -0.47 -9.90
C GLU A 80 15.22 -0.42 -9.99
N THR A 81 15.89 -0.18 -8.86
CA THR A 81 17.35 -0.26 -8.77
C THR A 81 17.81 -1.70 -8.90
N LEU A 82 17.12 -2.67 -8.30
CA LEU A 82 17.39 -4.10 -8.47
C LEU A 82 17.20 -4.54 -9.93
N MET A 83 16.09 -4.14 -10.56
CA MET A 83 15.81 -4.38 -11.98
C MET A 83 16.92 -3.85 -12.89
N ARG A 84 17.43 -2.65 -12.61
CA ARG A 84 18.50 -2.02 -13.38
C ARG A 84 19.86 -2.67 -13.14
N SER A 85 20.24 -2.83 -11.87
CA SER A 85 21.57 -3.31 -11.46
C SER A 85 21.83 -4.76 -11.87
N HIS A 86 20.80 -5.60 -11.86
CA HIS A 86 20.89 -7.00 -12.28
C HIS A 86 20.58 -7.22 -13.76
N GLY A 87 20.42 -6.14 -14.53
CA GLY A 87 20.23 -6.22 -15.99
C GLY A 87 18.87 -6.79 -16.41
N VAL A 88 17.89 -6.86 -15.52
CA VAL A 88 16.53 -7.36 -15.82
C VAL A 88 15.90 -6.58 -16.96
N ALA A 89 16.10 -5.26 -17.01
CA ALA A 89 15.61 -4.42 -18.10
C ALA A 89 16.18 -4.79 -19.49
N ARG A 90 17.33 -5.48 -19.55
CA ARG A 90 17.89 -6.01 -20.83
C ARG A 90 17.33 -7.38 -21.17
N ILE A 91 16.99 -8.19 -20.17
CA ILE A 91 16.52 -9.57 -20.33
C ILE A 91 15.00 -9.60 -20.58
N ALA A 92 14.25 -8.79 -19.84
CA ALA A 92 12.80 -8.73 -19.83
C ALA A 92 12.30 -7.27 -19.77
N PRO A 93 12.52 -6.46 -20.82
CA PRO A 93 12.14 -5.05 -20.85
C PRO A 93 10.63 -4.84 -20.59
N ASP A 94 9.77 -5.65 -21.22
CA ASP A 94 8.31 -5.55 -21.08
C ASP A 94 7.83 -5.88 -19.65
N PHE A 95 8.58 -6.69 -18.90
CA PHE A 95 8.31 -6.92 -17.49
C PHE A 95 8.62 -5.65 -16.69
N CYS A 96 9.82 -5.09 -16.87
CA CYS A 96 10.22 -3.88 -16.15
C CYS A 96 9.30 -2.69 -16.46
N GLU A 97 8.87 -2.50 -17.71
CA GLU A 97 7.95 -1.41 -18.04
C GLU A 97 6.59 -1.59 -17.35
N ARG A 98 5.96 -2.77 -17.44
CA ARG A 98 4.68 -3.03 -16.76
C ARG A 98 4.78 -2.88 -15.24
N HIS A 99 5.90 -3.32 -14.66
CA HIS A 99 6.16 -3.16 -13.23
C HIS A 99 6.18 -1.67 -12.83
N LYS A 100 6.95 -0.85 -13.56
CA LYS A 100 7.02 0.62 -13.36
C LYS A 100 5.71 1.34 -13.66
N GLU A 101 4.93 0.87 -14.64
CA GLU A 101 3.60 1.41 -14.94
C GLU A 101 2.64 1.18 -13.77
N ASP A 102 2.64 0.00 -13.17
CA ASP A 102 1.83 -0.30 -11.99
C ASP A 102 2.24 0.55 -10.78
N HIS A 103 3.55 0.78 -10.57
CA HIS A 103 4.06 1.73 -9.56
C HIS A 103 3.51 3.14 -9.77
N ALA A 104 3.62 3.65 -11.00
CA ALA A 104 3.16 5.00 -11.33
C ALA A 104 1.65 5.14 -11.15
N ALA A 105 0.88 4.14 -11.57
CA ALA A 105 -0.58 4.14 -11.49
C ALA A 105 -1.09 4.19 -10.03
N ILE A 106 -0.51 3.38 -9.13
CA ILE A 106 -0.92 3.40 -7.72
C ILE A 106 -0.49 4.69 -7.02
N ALA A 107 0.72 5.19 -7.31
CA ALA A 107 1.23 6.42 -6.71
C ALA A 107 0.35 7.62 -7.11
N LEU A 108 -0.04 7.70 -8.39
CA LEU A 108 -0.98 8.72 -8.87
C LEU A 108 -2.34 8.59 -8.19
N THR A 109 -2.89 7.37 -8.09
CA THR A 109 -4.17 7.12 -7.42
C THR A 109 -4.14 7.61 -5.96
N ILE A 110 -3.08 7.30 -5.22
CA ILE A 110 -2.94 7.73 -3.82
C ILE A 110 -2.79 9.26 -3.73
N GLN A 111 -2.00 9.88 -4.62
CA GLN A 111 -1.81 11.32 -4.66
C GLN A 111 -3.12 12.06 -4.96
N GLU A 112 -3.90 11.59 -5.93
CA GLU A 112 -5.22 12.16 -6.26
C GLU A 112 -6.19 12.04 -5.09
N LEU A 113 -6.22 10.89 -4.40
CA LEU A 113 -7.05 10.70 -3.21
C LEU A 113 -6.61 11.61 -2.06
N THR A 114 -5.31 11.82 -1.88
CA THR A 114 -4.75 12.71 -0.84
C THR A 114 -5.06 14.18 -1.12
N THR A 115 -5.05 14.59 -2.40
CA THR A 115 -5.31 15.98 -2.80
C THR A 115 -6.79 16.34 -2.74
N ASN A 116 -7.68 15.35 -2.93
CA ASN A 116 -9.12 15.55 -2.95
C ASN A 116 -9.83 15.06 -1.68
N LEU A 117 -9.13 15.03 -0.54
CA LEU A 117 -9.71 14.61 0.73
C LEU A 117 -10.87 15.54 1.13
N ASP A 118 -12.07 14.97 1.23
CA ASP A 118 -13.25 15.63 1.81
C ASP A 118 -13.41 15.20 3.28
N PRO A 119 -13.33 16.13 4.25
CA PRO A 119 -13.54 15.84 5.67
C PRO A 119 -14.84 15.08 5.96
N MET A 120 -15.91 15.34 5.20
CA MET A 120 -17.21 14.68 5.37
C MET A 120 -17.25 13.22 4.91
N GLN A 121 -16.26 12.80 4.12
CA GLN A 121 -16.17 11.45 3.54
C GLN A 121 -15.00 10.64 4.08
N THR A 122 -14.23 11.17 5.04
CA THR A 122 -13.02 10.56 5.58
C THR A 122 -13.20 9.09 5.98
N ALA A 123 -14.25 8.74 6.74
CA ALA A 123 -14.47 7.36 7.21
C ALA A 123 -14.77 6.36 6.06
N ASP A 124 -15.56 6.76 5.08
CA ASP A 124 -15.85 5.92 3.90
C ASP A 124 -14.58 5.74 3.04
N LEU A 125 -13.83 6.83 2.87
CA LEU A 125 -12.58 6.81 2.13
C LEU A 125 -11.52 5.89 2.79
N VAL A 126 -11.37 5.91 4.10
CA VAL A 126 -10.48 4.99 4.84
C VAL A 126 -10.78 3.53 4.50
N GLY A 127 -12.04 3.13 4.53
CA GLY A 127 -12.44 1.75 4.21
C GLY A 127 -12.18 1.38 2.75
N ARG A 128 -12.41 2.32 1.81
CA ARG A 128 -12.09 2.10 0.39
C ARG A 128 -10.58 1.99 0.15
N LEU A 129 -9.80 2.90 0.73
CA LEU A 129 -8.33 2.92 0.65
C LEU A 129 -7.73 1.63 1.19
N HIS A 130 -8.15 1.19 2.38
CA HIS A 130 -7.65 -0.04 2.97
C HIS A 130 -7.87 -1.25 2.03
N ARG A 131 -9.07 -1.39 1.46
CA ARG A 131 -9.37 -2.48 0.51
C ARG A 131 -8.55 -2.36 -0.78
N LEU A 132 -8.48 -1.17 -1.37
CA LEU A 132 -7.74 -0.90 -2.60
C LEU A 132 -6.26 -1.25 -2.42
N LEU A 133 -5.63 -0.74 -1.36
CA LEU A 133 -4.20 -0.92 -1.12
C LEU A 133 -3.86 -2.35 -0.72
N SER A 134 -4.70 -2.99 0.10
CA SER A 134 -4.48 -4.40 0.48
C SER A 134 -4.55 -5.33 -0.74
N TYR A 135 -5.54 -5.11 -1.62
CA TYR A 135 -5.68 -5.89 -2.84
C TYR A 135 -4.53 -5.61 -3.81
N TRP A 136 -4.23 -4.34 -4.05
CA TRP A 136 -3.16 -3.93 -4.96
C TRP A 136 -1.82 -4.50 -4.52
N LEU A 137 -1.45 -4.34 -3.24
CA LEU A 137 -0.16 -4.80 -2.74
C LEU A 137 -0.05 -6.33 -2.83
N GLN A 138 -1.11 -7.07 -2.50
CA GLN A 138 -1.10 -8.53 -2.65
C GLN A 138 -0.94 -8.98 -4.11
N ASP A 139 -1.68 -8.37 -5.04
CA ASP A 139 -1.61 -8.72 -6.46
C ASP A 139 -0.28 -8.31 -7.08
N HIS A 140 0.24 -7.13 -6.71
CA HIS A 140 1.52 -6.60 -7.17
C HIS A 140 2.68 -7.51 -6.76
N ILE A 141 2.77 -7.85 -5.47
CA ILE A 141 3.79 -8.76 -4.93
C ILE A 141 3.79 -10.10 -5.68
N ALA A 142 2.60 -10.66 -5.94
CA ALA A 142 2.48 -11.96 -6.58
C ALA A 142 2.88 -11.93 -8.06
N ARG A 143 2.56 -10.84 -8.78
CA ARG A 143 2.76 -10.74 -10.23
C ARG A 143 4.10 -10.17 -10.63
N HIS A 144 4.66 -9.30 -9.80
CA HIS A 144 5.86 -8.53 -10.10
C HIS A 144 7.00 -8.89 -9.17
N ASP A 145 6.88 -8.63 -7.87
CA ASP A 145 8.01 -8.66 -6.94
C ASP A 145 8.55 -10.09 -6.78
N ALA A 146 7.65 -11.06 -6.61
CA ALA A 146 7.99 -12.49 -6.56
C ALA A 146 8.60 -13.01 -7.89
N VAL A 147 8.34 -12.34 -9.02
CA VAL A 147 8.95 -12.65 -10.31
C VAL A 147 10.30 -11.96 -10.44
N LEU A 148 10.43 -10.71 -9.97
CA LEU A 148 11.68 -9.95 -9.92
C LEU A 148 12.77 -10.74 -9.18
N VAL A 149 12.45 -11.29 -8.00
CA VAL A 149 13.40 -12.05 -7.18
C VAL A 149 13.99 -13.26 -7.94
N ARG A 150 13.29 -13.82 -8.93
CA ARG A 150 13.81 -14.95 -9.74
C ARG A 150 14.93 -14.55 -10.69
N PHE A 151 15.06 -13.26 -11.00
CA PHE A 151 16.19 -12.73 -11.78
C PHE A 151 17.39 -12.37 -10.90
N LEU A 152 17.19 -12.27 -9.58
CA LEU A 152 18.26 -11.94 -8.65
C LEU A 152 19.11 -13.18 -8.36
N PRO A 153 20.42 -13.02 -8.14
CA PRO A 153 21.26 -14.12 -7.71
C PRO A 153 20.74 -14.64 -6.37
N THR A 154 20.63 -15.96 -6.23
CA THR A 154 20.34 -16.59 -4.95
C THR A 154 21.42 -16.14 -3.96
N SER A 155 21.03 -15.42 -2.91
CA SER A 155 21.96 -15.09 -1.84
C SER A 155 22.50 -16.40 -1.27
N ALA A 156 23.81 -16.62 -1.34
CA ALA A 156 24.45 -17.73 -0.66
C ALA A 156 24.18 -17.55 0.85
N ALA A 157 23.64 -18.61 1.47
CA ALA A 157 23.38 -18.69 2.90
C ALA A 157 24.64 -18.45 3.74
#